data_AF-A0A0S9BXU5-F1
#
_entry.id   AF-A0A0S9BXU5-F1
#
_cell.length_a   1.000
_cell.length_b   1.000
_cell.length_c   1.000
_cell.angle_alpha   90.00
_cell.angle_beta   90.00
_cell.angle_gamma   90.00
#
_symmetry.space_group_name_H-M   'P 1'
#
loop_
_entity.id
_entity.type
_entity.pdbx_description
1 polymer ?
#
loop_
_entity_poly.entity_id
_entity_poly.type
_entity_poly.pdbx_seq_one_letter_code
_entity_poly.pdbx_strand_id
1 'polypeptide(L)'
;MSGRHSGGTSEGLRISALPRTLKLIFKLAPRQLNDEIALAKVELKRKGIAVGVAAAFLAVALAFVAFLVVGLIVAAIMGLATIMPAWLAALLVCGVFLVIAAIAGLVGVGKFKKAMPLVPEDTIRGIKYDLGIAKEGSAFDPAVLDPESDVYKAAKAAKAEAAAKAKAEKEAKKAAEPDFGPPPTEAELRRRVDQRRTHLTGVRDELNEELDVKTQAQALLAAAQVKLRDGKEQLSGKVAGFRSAAARTAKRPATPAGATGEGTGMADQLSQRWKPLVALTASAAALVFLLRKFIKG
;
A
#
# COMPACT_ATOMS: atom_id res chain seq x y z
N MET A 1 -24.38 6.66 -64.39
CA MET A 1 -25.52 5.82 -63.96
C MET A 1 -25.48 5.72 -62.44
N SER A 2 -26.40 6.39 -61.77
CA SER A 2 -26.46 6.58 -60.32
C SER A 2 -27.08 5.36 -59.62
N GLY A 3 -26.28 4.65 -58.83
CA GLY A 3 -26.73 3.60 -57.93
C GLY A 3 -27.27 4.19 -56.63
N ARG A 4 -28.59 4.15 -56.49
CA ARG A 4 -29.38 4.53 -55.32
C ARG A 4 -29.16 3.50 -54.20
N HIS A 5 -28.60 3.92 -53.05
CA HIS A 5 -28.74 3.18 -51.80
C HIS A 5 -29.23 4.11 -50.68
N SER A 6 -30.55 4.20 -50.62
CA SER A 6 -31.32 4.49 -49.41
C SER A 6 -31.14 3.31 -48.44
N GLY A 7 -30.26 3.47 -47.46
CA GLY A 7 -30.19 2.61 -46.28
C GLY A 7 -30.89 3.31 -45.12
N GLY A 8 -32.09 2.83 -44.77
CA GLY A 8 -32.99 3.47 -43.83
C GLY A 8 -32.37 3.69 -42.44
N THR A 9 -32.38 4.95 -42.01
CA THR A 9 -32.37 5.32 -40.59
C THR A 9 -33.68 4.85 -39.98
N SER A 10 -33.71 3.58 -39.56
CA SER A 10 -34.81 3.04 -38.78
C SER A 10 -34.74 3.61 -37.37
N GLU A 11 -35.71 4.47 -37.10
CA GLU A 11 -36.37 4.66 -35.81
C GLU A 11 -36.31 3.41 -34.90
N GLY A 12 -36.01 3.68 -33.64
CA GLY A 12 -36.06 2.70 -32.56
C GLY A 12 -34.88 2.91 -31.63
N LEU A 13 -35.07 3.71 -30.58
CA LEU A 13 -34.28 3.61 -29.36
C LEU A 13 -34.34 2.13 -28.91
N ARG A 14 -33.37 1.32 -29.33
CA ARG A 14 -33.31 -0.09 -28.95
C ARG A 14 -32.85 -0.14 -27.50
N ILE A 15 -33.81 -0.09 -26.56
CA ILE A 15 -33.61 -0.36 -25.13
C ILE A 15 -32.92 -1.73 -24.93
N SER A 16 -33.07 -2.66 -25.89
CA SER A 16 -32.37 -3.95 -25.94
C SER A 16 -30.88 -3.88 -26.38
N ALA A 17 -30.41 -2.74 -26.90
CA ALA A 17 -29.00 -2.53 -27.23
C ALA A 17 -28.20 -1.90 -26.07
N LEU A 18 -28.87 -1.28 -25.08
CA LEU A 18 -28.25 -0.71 -23.87
C LEU A 18 -27.30 -1.67 -23.14
N PRO A 19 -27.65 -2.95 -22.87
CA PRO A 19 -26.72 -3.85 -22.21
C PRO A 19 -25.50 -4.20 -23.08
N ARG A 20 -25.64 -4.14 -24.41
CA ARG A 20 -24.55 -4.41 -25.35
C ARG A 20 -23.62 -3.20 -25.49
N THR A 21 -24.15 -1.98 -25.52
CA THR A 21 -23.36 -0.74 -25.53
C THR A 21 -22.65 -0.50 -24.21
N LEU A 22 -23.30 -0.77 -23.06
CA LEU A 22 -22.67 -0.70 -21.74
C LEU A 22 -21.48 -1.67 -21.65
N LYS A 23 -21.66 -2.92 -22.13
CA LYS A 23 -20.60 -3.93 -22.16
C LYS A 23 -19.44 -3.55 -23.07
N LEU A 24 -19.71 -2.85 -24.17
CA LEU A 24 -18.67 -2.30 -25.04
C LEU A 24 -17.93 -1.15 -24.36
N ILE A 25 -18.64 -0.19 -23.75
CA ILE A 25 -18.03 0.93 -23.01
C ILE A 25 -17.12 0.40 -21.90
N PHE A 26 -17.57 -0.54 -21.07
CA PHE A 26 -16.72 -1.14 -20.02
C PHE A 26 -15.52 -1.94 -20.57
N LYS A 27 -15.61 -2.47 -21.79
CA LYS A 27 -14.52 -3.22 -22.45
C LYS A 27 -13.54 -2.31 -23.21
N LEU A 28 -13.99 -1.15 -23.68
CA LEU A 28 -13.23 -0.19 -24.50
C LEU A 28 -12.65 0.97 -23.68
N ALA A 29 -13.34 1.43 -22.62
CA ALA A 29 -12.89 2.55 -21.78
C ALA A 29 -11.47 2.33 -21.18
N PRO A 30 -11.10 1.14 -20.67
CA PRO A 30 -9.75 0.92 -20.18
C PRO A 30 -8.69 0.99 -21.28
N ARG A 31 -9.02 0.54 -22.49
CA ARG A 31 -8.10 0.61 -23.65
C ARG A 31 -7.90 2.05 -24.08
N GLN A 32 -8.98 2.82 -24.19
CA GLN A 32 -8.91 4.22 -24.58
C GLN A 32 -8.15 5.07 -23.55
N LEU A 33 -8.36 4.84 -22.25
CA LEU A 33 -7.56 5.49 -21.20
C LEU A 33 -6.08 5.10 -21.30
N ASN A 34 -5.77 3.82 -21.57
CA ASN A 34 -4.38 3.38 -21.75
C ASN A 34 -3.73 4.02 -22.98
N ASP A 35 -4.47 4.20 -24.07
CA ASP A 35 -4.00 4.83 -25.30
C ASP A 35 -3.77 6.34 -25.10
N GLU A 36 -4.66 7.05 -24.40
CA GLU A 36 -4.49 8.46 -24.02
C GLU A 36 -3.29 8.64 -23.08
N ILE A 37 -3.11 7.75 -22.10
CA ILE A 37 -1.92 7.74 -21.23
C ILE A 37 -0.65 7.46 -22.05
N ALA A 38 -0.70 6.54 -23.01
CA ALA A 38 0.43 6.23 -23.88
C ALA A 38 0.79 7.44 -24.76
N LEU A 39 -0.22 8.13 -25.31
CA LEU A 39 -0.04 9.34 -26.11
C LEU A 39 0.54 10.48 -25.27
N ALA A 40 -0.01 10.71 -24.07
CA ALA A 40 0.52 11.68 -23.11
C ALA A 40 1.97 11.36 -22.71
N LYS A 41 2.33 10.09 -22.52
CA LYS A 41 3.72 9.68 -22.26
C LYS A 41 4.65 9.99 -23.43
N VAL A 42 4.23 9.73 -24.67
CA VAL A 42 5.02 10.04 -25.86
C VAL A 42 5.21 11.55 -26.02
N GLU A 43 4.15 12.33 -25.82
CA GLU A 43 4.22 13.79 -25.88
C GLU A 43 5.08 14.37 -24.76
N LEU A 44 4.93 13.87 -23.53
CA LEU A 44 5.75 14.27 -22.38
C LEU A 44 7.21 13.88 -22.58
N LYS A 45 7.51 12.72 -23.19
CA LYS A 45 8.87 12.33 -23.54
C LYS A 45 9.46 13.28 -24.58
N ARG A 46 8.70 13.62 -25.63
CA ARG A 46 9.16 14.54 -26.69
C ARG A 46 9.40 15.94 -26.14
N LYS A 47 8.46 16.49 -25.37
CA LYS A 47 8.62 17.79 -24.70
C LYS A 47 9.75 17.75 -23.67
N GLY A 48 9.83 16.67 -22.89
CA GLY A 48 10.87 16.45 -21.89
C GLY A 48 12.27 16.38 -22.48
N ILE A 49 12.46 15.76 -23.65
CA ILE A 49 13.74 15.77 -24.36
C ILE A 49 14.10 17.18 -24.82
N ALA A 50 13.16 17.93 -25.42
CA ALA A 50 13.41 19.29 -25.88
C ALA A 50 13.78 20.23 -24.71
N VAL A 51 13.01 20.18 -23.63
CA VAL A 51 13.30 20.92 -22.38
C VAL A 51 14.63 20.46 -21.78
N GLY A 52 14.92 19.16 -21.78
CA GLY A 52 16.16 18.60 -21.26
C GLY A 52 17.39 19.05 -22.04
N VAL A 53 17.32 19.09 -23.37
CA VAL A 53 18.40 19.60 -24.24
C VAL A 53 18.60 21.09 -24.00
N ALA A 54 17.53 21.89 -23.94
CA ALA A 54 17.62 23.30 -23.62
C ALA A 54 18.24 23.54 -22.24
N ALA A 55 17.83 22.78 -21.23
CA ALA A 55 18.40 22.84 -19.88
C ALA A 55 19.88 22.43 -19.85
N ALA A 56 20.29 21.44 -20.66
CA ALA A 56 21.69 21.05 -20.78
C ALA A 56 22.55 22.17 -21.38
N PHE A 57 22.11 22.80 -22.48
CA PHE A 57 22.81 23.96 -23.04
C PHE A 57 22.86 25.14 -22.08
N LEU A 58 21.77 25.40 -21.34
CA LEU A 58 21.75 26.44 -20.31
C LEU A 58 22.75 26.12 -19.19
N ALA A 59 22.83 24.87 -18.73
CA ALA A 59 23.78 24.45 -17.71
C ALA A 59 25.24 24.65 -18.17
N VAL A 60 25.54 24.29 -19.42
CA VAL A 60 26.87 24.53 -20.01
C VAL A 60 27.15 26.03 -20.09
N ALA A 61 26.21 26.84 -20.59
CA ALA A 61 26.37 28.29 -20.66
C ALA A 61 26.61 28.91 -19.28
N LEU A 62 25.85 28.50 -18.27
CA LEU A 62 26.03 28.96 -16.87
C LEU A 62 27.39 28.56 -16.31
N ALA A 63 27.92 27.38 -16.65
CA ALA A 63 29.27 26.97 -16.26
C ALA A 63 30.34 27.87 -16.87
N PHE A 64 30.24 28.19 -18.16
CA PHE A 64 31.17 29.13 -18.81
C PHE A 64 31.06 30.55 -18.25
N VAL A 65 29.85 31.02 -17.94
CA VAL A 65 29.65 32.31 -17.25
C VAL A 65 30.30 32.29 -15.87
N ALA A 66 30.18 31.19 -15.12
CA ALA A 66 30.84 31.06 -13.81
C ALA A 66 32.38 31.15 -13.95
N PHE A 67 32.97 30.49 -14.94
CA PHE A 67 34.41 30.61 -15.21
C PHE A 67 34.81 32.03 -15.63
N LEU A 68 34.01 32.69 -16.47
CA LEU A 68 34.23 34.08 -16.85
C LEU A 68 34.22 35.01 -15.63
N VAL A 69 33.28 34.84 -14.70
CA VAL A 69 33.20 35.62 -13.46
C VAL A 69 34.47 35.43 -12.62
N VAL A 70 34.96 34.20 -12.48
CA VAL A 70 36.24 33.93 -11.77
C VAL A 70 37.39 34.66 -12.47
N GLY A 71 37.48 34.58 -13.79
CA GLY A 71 38.51 35.29 -14.57
C GLY A 71 38.44 36.81 -14.39
N LEU A 72 37.24 37.39 -14.39
CA LEU A 72 37.02 38.82 -14.15
C LEU A 72 37.40 39.23 -12.72
N ILE A 73 37.13 38.40 -11.72
CA ILE A 73 37.55 38.65 -10.33
C ILE A 73 39.09 38.68 -10.27
N VAL A 74 39.77 37.70 -10.85
CA VAL A 74 41.24 37.67 -10.88
C VAL A 74 41.79 38.89 -11.63
N ALA A 75 41.22 39.24 -12.78
CA ALA A 75 41.62 40.41 -13.55
C ALA A 75 41.42 41.71 -12.77
N ALA A 76 40.31 41.85 -12.04
CA ALA A 76 40.04 43.00 -11.18
C ALA A 76 41.06 43.09 -10.02
N ILE A 77 41.38 41.97 -9.37
CA ILE A 77 42.39 41.92 -8.30
C ILE A 77 43.76 42.31 -8.85
N MET A 78 44.17 41.73 -9.98
CA MET A 78 45.47 42.02 -10.60
C MET A 78 45.56 43.47 -11.08
N GLY A 79 44.49 44.01 -11.65
CA GLY A 79 44.41 45.42 -12.06
C GLY A 79 44.54 46.36 -10.87
N LEU A 80 43.85 46.08 -9.76
CA LEU A 80 43.92 46.90 -8.56
C LEU A 80 45.26 46.72 -7.81
N ALA A 81 45.88 45.54 -7.92
CA ALA A 81 47.20 45.25 -7.35
C ALA A 81 48.34 46.07 -7.99
N THR A 82 48.09 46.77 -9.12
CA THR A 82 49.07 47.69 -9.71
C THR A 82 49.26 48.98 -8.91
N ILE A 83 48.27 49.36 -8.09
CA ILE A 83 48.26 50.60 -7.30
C ILE A 83 48.24 50.37 -5.78
N MET A 84 48.08 49.12 -5.31
CA MET A 84 48.08 48.74 -3.89
C MET A 84 48.55 47.29 -3.69
N PRO A 85 48.92 46.85 -2.48
CA PRO A 85 49.30 45.46 -2.24
C PRO A 85 48.21 44.46 -2.63
N ALA A 86 48.60 43.33 -3.24
CA ALA A 86 47.67 42.33 -3.79
C ALA A 86 46.68 41.77 -2.75
N TRP A 87 47.11 41.61 -1.49
CA TRP A 87 46.23 41.14 -0.41
C TRP A 87 45.09 42.15 -0.11
N LEU A 88 45.38 43.45 -0.17
CA LEU A 88 44.39 44.50 0.06
C LEU A 88 43.42 44.60 -1.13
N ALA A 89 43.94 44.49 -2.36
CA ALA A 89 43.12 44.43 -3.57
C ALA A 89 42.12 43.27 -3.54
N ALA A 90 42.56 42.08 -3.14
CA ALA A 90 41.69 40.92 -2.99
C ALA A 90 40.58 41.14 -1.95
N LEU A 91 40.91 41.71 -0.78
CA LEU A 91 39.91 42.02 0.24
C LEU A 91 38.88 43.05 -0.24
N LEU A 92 39.31 44.07 -1.00
CA LEU A 92 38.43 45.12 -1.50
C LEU A 92 37.45 44.57 -2.54
N VAL A 93 37.93 43.76 -3.49
CA VAL A 93 37.07 43.07 -4.47
C VAL A 93 36.08 42.14 -3.75
N CYS A 94 36.55 41.33 -2.79
CA CYS A 94 35.66 40.50 -1.98
C CYS A 94 34.61 41.31 -1.23
N GLY A 95 34.98 42.46 -0.67
CA GLY A 95 34.05 43.38 0.00
C GLY A 95 32.95 43.89 -0.93
N VAL A 96 33.29 44.27 -2.17
CA VAL A 96 32.30 44.68 -3.18
C VAL A 96 31.35 43.53 -3.51
N PHE A 97 31.86 42.32 -3.73
CA PHE A 97 31.02 41.15 -3.99
C PHE A 97 30.11 40.80 -2.81
N LEU A 98 30.58 40.97 -1.57
CA LEU A 98 29.78 40.75 -0.37
C LEU A 98 28.61 41.74 -0.29
N VAL A 99 28.84 43.03 -0.61
CA VAL A 99 27.78 44.04 -0.67
C VAL A 99 26.74 43.69 -1.75
N ILE A 100 27.20 43.32 -2.95
CA ILE A 100 26.29 42.88 -4.04
C ILE A 100 25.50 41.65 -3.61
N ALA A 101 26.15 40.65 -3.00
CA ALA A 101 25.50 39.45 -2.49
C ALA A 101 24.48 39.75 -1.40
N ALA A 102 24.77 40.69 -0.49
CA ALA A 102 23.85 41.11 0.55
C ALA A 102 22.61 41.78 -0.05
N ILE A 103 22.78 42.71 -1.01
CA ILE A 103 21.65 43.38 -1.68
C ILE A 103 20.82 42.35 -2.46
N ALA A 104 21.47 41.52 -3.27
CA ALA A 104 20.80 40.47 -4.05
C ALA A 104 20.08 39.47 -3.13
N GLY A 105 20.68 39.10 -2.00
CA GLY A 105 20.08 38.23 -0.99
C GLY A 105 18.85 38.87 -0.34
N LEU A 106 18.92 40.14 0.05
CA LEU A 106 17.78 40.86 0.63
C LEU A 106 16.63 41.00 -0.37
N VAL A 107 16.92 41.40 -1.62
CA VAL A 107 15.92 41.48 -2.69
C VAL A 107 15.35 40.11 -3.01
N GLY A 108 16.21 39.09 -3.08
CA GLY A 108 15.84 37.70 -3.35
C GLY A 108 14.91 37.16 -2.28
N VAL A 109 15.23 37.32 -1.00
CA VAL A 109 14.36 36.93 0.12
C VAL A 109 13.03 37.70 0.08
N GLY A 110 13.05 39.00 -0.22
CA GLY A 110 11.84 39.79 -0.35
C GLY A 110 10.91 39.32 -1.48
N LYS A 111 11.48 39.03 -2.66
CA LYS A 111 10.74 38.49 -3.81
C LYS A 111 10.26 37.07 -3.56
N PHE A 112 11.09 36.22 -2.95
CA PHE A 112 10.78 34.84 -2.62
C PHE A 112 9.64 34.74 -1.61
N LYS A 113 9.63 35.59 -0.58
CA LYS A 113 8.53 35.69 0.39
C LYS A 113 7.21 36.11 -0.25
N LYS A 114 7.26 36.97 -1.28
CA LYS A 114 6.06 37.39 -2.03
C LYS A 114 5.58 36.37 -3.06
N ALA A 115 6.49 35.52 -3.55
CA ALA A 115 6.19 34.46 -4.50
C ALA A 115 5.75 33.15 -3.80
N MET A 116 5.81 33.10 -2.47
CA MET A 116 5.15 32.06 -1.69
C MET A 116 3.72 32.49 -1.32
N PRO A 117 2.74 31.57 -1.41
CA PRO A 117 2.93 30.12 -1.59
C PRO A 117 2.94 29.71 -3.07
N LEU A 118 4.03 29.04 -3.50
CA LEU A 118 4.19 28.44 -4.84
C LEU A 118 3.14 27.36 -5.16
N VAL A 119 2.40 26.95 -4.14
CA VAL A 119 1.28 26.03 -4.23
C VAL A 119 0.04 26.78 -3.74
N PRO A 120 -1.02 26.90 -4.55
CA PRO A 120 -2.24 27.60 -4.12
C PRO A 120 -2.76 26.97 -2.82
N GLU A 121 -2.98 27.79 -1.78
CA GLU A 121 -3.44 27.30 -0.47
C GLU A 121 -4.74 26.52 -0.58
N ASP A 122 -5.62 26.95 -1.50
CA ASP A 122 -6.89 26.30 -1.80
C ASP A 122 -6.71 24.88 -2.36
N THR A 123 -5.69 24.66 -3.19
CA THR A 123 -5.39 23.32 -3.73
C THR A 123 -4.92 22.38 -2.63
N ILE A 124 -4.07 22.86 -1.72
CA ILE A 124 -3.64 22.07 -0.56
C ILE A 124 -4.80 21.81 0.39
N ARG A 125 -5.66 22.80 0.62
CA ARG A 125 -6.87 22.67 1.45
C ARG A 125 -7.82 21.62 0.88
N GLY A 126 -8.09 21.67 -0.43
CA GLY A 126 -8.91 20.69 -1.13
C GLY A 126 -8.38 19.27 -0.99
N ILE A 127 -7.08 19.06 -1.25
CA ILE A 127 -6.47 17.72 -1.11
C ILE A 127 -6.56 17.22 0.34
N LYS A 128 -6.32 18.08 1.34
CA LYS A 128 -6.43 17.68 2.75
C LYS A 128 -7.87 17.38 3.16
N TYR A 129 -8.84 18.12 2.62
CA TYR A 129 -10.25 17.88 2.83
C TYR A 129 -10.65 16.52 2.25
N ASP A 130 -10.28 16.25 0.99
CA ASP A 130 -10.58 14.97 0.33
C ASP A 130 -9.95 13.79 1.06
N LEU A 131 -8.70 13.93 1.54
CA LEU A 131 -8.04 12.91 2.36
C LEU A 131 -8.72 12.71 3.72
N GLY A 132 -9.17 13.80 4.34
CA GLY A 132 -9.90 13.79 5.62
C GLY A 132 -11.22 13.05 5.48
N ILE A 133 -12.02 13.38 4.47
CA ILE A 133 -13.24 12.65 4.12
C ILE A 133 -12.95 11.18 3.80
N ALA A 134 -11.90 10.87 3.05
CA ALA A 134 -11.55 9.49 2.70
C ALA A 134 -11.16 8.64 3.93
N LYS A 135 -10.58 9.27 4.96
CA LYS A 135 -10.10 8.58 6.17
C LYS A 135 -11.15 8.52 7.27
N GLU A 136 -11.86 9.61 7.50
CA GLU A 136 -12.72 9.83 8.66
C GLU A 136 -14.22 9.93 8.27
N GLY A 137 -14.52 9.95 6.97
CA GLY A 137 -15.89 9.94 6.46
C GLY A 137 -16.67 11.17 6.90
N SER A 138 -17.92 10.97 7.31
CA SER A 138 -18.80 12.04 7.82
C SER A 138 -18.39 12.58 9.19
N ALA A 139 -17.44 11.95 9.88
CA ALA A 139 -16.94 12.42 11.17
C ALA A 139 -15.83 13.47 11.02
N PHE A 140 -15.33 13.68 9.80
CA PHE A 140 -14.32 14.68 9.53
C PHE A 140 -14.91 16.09 9.66
N ASP A 141 -14.30 16.91 10.52
CA ASP A 141 -14.67 18.31 10.65
C ASP A 141 -13.77 19.20 9.75
N PRO A 142 -14.31 19.84 8.70
CA PRO A 142 -13.55 20.74 7.83
C PRO A 142 -13.01 21.98 8.55
N ALA A 143 -13.56 22.36 9.71
CA ALA A 143 -13.06 23.50 10.49
C ALA A 143 -11.61 23.27 10.95
N VAL A 144 -11.16 22.02 11.10
CA VAL A 144 -9.78 21.65 11.44
C VAL A 144 -8.77 22.07 10.35
N LEU A 145 -9.21 22.38 9.13
CA LEU A 145 -8.33 22.85 8.05
C LEU A 145 -8.26 24.38 7.95
N ASP A 146 -9.12 25.10 8.67
CA ASP A 146 -9.20 26.56 8.60
C ASP A 146 -8.28 27.21 9.65
N PRO A 147 -7.24 27.97 9.25
CA PRO A 147 -6.28 28.56 10.19
C PRO A 147 -6.90 29.45 11.26
N GLU A 148 -8.05 30.08 10.96
CA GLU A 148 -8.70 31.00 11.88
C GLU A 148 -9.64 30.33 12.88
N SER A 149 -10.01 29.06 12.66
CA SER A 149 -10.93 28.36 13.55
C SER A 149 -10.27 28.03 14.90
N ASP A 150 -11.08 28.05 15.96
CA ASP A 150 -10.65 27.66 17.29
C ASP A 150 -10.26 26.17 17.34
N VAL A 151 -10.89 25.35 16.50
CA VAL A 151 -10.61 23.92 16.36
C VAL A 151 -9.21 23.67 15.79
N TYR A 152 -8.79 24.45 14.77
CA TYR A 152 -7.43 24.38 14.23
C TYR A 152 -6.39 24.81 15.27
N LYS A 153 -6.66 25.91 15.99
CA LYS A 153 -5.77 26.43 17.05
C LYS A 153 -5.61 25.40 18.18
N ALA A 154 -6.70 24.77 18.62
CA ALA A 154 -6.69 23.70 19.62
C ALA A 154 -5.96 22.44 19.11
N ALA A 155 -6.19 22.01 17.87
CA ALA A 155 -5.51 20.86 17.27
C ALA A 155 -4.00 21.10 17.12
N LYS A 156 -3.59 22.31 16.75
CA LYS A 156 -2.18 22.71 16.64
C LYS A 156 -1.51 22.77 18.00
N ALA A 157 -2.17 23.31 19.02
CA ALA A 157 -1.68 23.31 20.40
C ALA A 157 -1.52 21.87 20.94
N ALA A 158 -2.53 21.03 20.76
CA ALA A 158 -2.47 19.62 21.16
C ALA A 158 -1.33 18.86 20.44
N LYS A 159 -1.11 19.13 19.15
CA LYS A 159 0.00 18.54 18.38
C LYS A 159 1.37 19.05 18.85
N ALA A 160 1.47 20.33 19.21
CA ALA A 160 2.70 20.90 19.76
C ALA A 160 3.03 20.32 21.15
N GLU A 161 2.02 20.16 22.01
CA GLU A 161 2.16 19.51 23.31
C GLU A 161 2.52 18.02 23.17
N ALA A 162 1.88 17.30 22.26
CA ALA A 162 2.20 15.90 21.99
C ALA A 162 3.65 15.75 21.46
N ALA A 163 4.09 16.66 20.59
CA ALA A 163 5.47 16.69 20.11
C ALA A 163 6.46 17.06 21.22
N ALA A 164 6.10 17.97 22.13
CA ALA A 164 6.92 18.32 23.29
C ALA A 164 7.02 17.14 24.28
N LYS A 165 5.91 16.47 24.59
CA LYS A 165 5.87 15.26 25.43
C LYS A 165 6.67 14.12 24.80
N ALA A 166 6.55 13.89 23.49
CA ALA A 166 7.33 12.87 22.79
C ALA A 166 8.83 13.19 22.74
N LYS A 167 9.21 14.47 22.66
CA LYS A 167 10.61 14.89 22.78
C LYS A 167 11.13 14.69 24.21
N ALA A 168 10.37 15.13 25.21
CA ALA A 168 10.71 14.95 26.62
C ALA A 168 10.83 13.46 26.99
N GLU A 169 9.94 12.59 26.47
CA GLU A 169 10.02 11.14 26.68
C GLU A 169 11.25 10.53 26.00
N LYS A 170 11.59 10.99 24.78
CA LYS A 170 12.83 10.55 24.11
C LYS A 170 14.08 11.02 24.83
N GLU A 171 14.08 12.25 25.36
CA GLU A 171 15.19 12.80 26.14
C GLU A 171 15.30 12.10 27.50
N ALA A 172 14.19 11.81 28.17
CA ALA A 172 14.15 11.02 29.38
C ALA A 172 14.63 9.57 29.14
N LYS A 173 14.25 8.95 28.02
CA LYS A 173 14.75 7.62 27.62
C LYS A 173 16.24 7.60 27.29
N LYS A 174 16.77 8.68 26.69
CA LYS A 174 18.20 8.85 26.44
C LYS A 174 18.98 9.15 27.72
N ALA A 175 18.41 9.93 28.64
CA ALA A 175 19.02 10.23 29.93
C ALA A 175 18.95 9.04 30.91
N ALA A 176 17.95 8.17 30.75
CA ALA A 176 17.82 6.91 31.48
C ALA A 176 18.48 5.73 30.75
N GLU A 177 19.17 5.96 29.63
CA GLU A 177 19.99 4.94 28.99
C GLU A 177 21.15 4.62 29.95
N PRO A 178 21.25 3.37 30.46
CA PRO A 178 22.33 3.02 31.38
C PRO A 178 23.68 3.29 30.70
N ASP A 179 24.58 3.98 31.40
CA ASP A 179 25.97 4.12 30.94
C ASP A 179 26.58 2.72 30.83
N PHE A 180 26.67 2.19 29.61
CA PHE A 180 27.16 0.84 29.34
C PHE A 180 28.69 0.73 29.48
N GLY A 181 29.34 1.72 30.11
CA GLY A 181 30.77 1.75 30.33
C GLY A 181 31.55 1.90 29.01
N PRO A 182 32.89 1.81 29.07
CA PRO A 182 33.71 1.87 27.88
C PRO A 182 33.28 0.78 26.87
N PRO A 183 33.33 1.07 25.55
CA PRO A 183 32.88 0.15 24.52
C PRO A 183 33.53 -1.24 24.70
N PRO A 184 32.78 -2.35 24.53
CA PRO A 184 33.26 -3.69 24.83
C PRO A 184 34.60 -3.98 24.14
N THR A 185 35.55 -4.50 24.90
CA THR A 185 36.90 -4.78 24.37
C THR A 185 36.83 -5.86 23.30
N GLU A 186 37.77 -5.86 22.35
CA GLU A 186 37.76 -6.82 21.23
C GLU A 186 37.70 -8.28 21.70
N ALA A 187 38.36 -8.59 22.82
CA ALA A 187 38.32 -9.91 23.44
C ALA A 187 36.92 -10.30 23.93
N GLU A 188 36.15 -9.36 24.47
CA GLU A 188 34.76 -9.60 24.89
C GLU A 188 33.81 -9.72 23.70
N LEU A 189 34.04 -8.95 22.64
CA LEU A 189 33.29 -9.08 21.39
C LEU A 189 33.49 -10.47 20.78
N ARG A 190 34.72 -10.97 20.74
CA ARG A 190 35.02 -12.34 20.28
C ARG A 190 34.30 -13.39 21.12
N ARG A 191 34.33 -13.26 22.45
CA ARG A 191 33.59 -14.15 23.37
C ARG A 191 32.07 -14.13 23.12
N ARG A 192 31.47 -12.96 22.91
CA ARG A 192 30.03 -12.81 22.62
C ARG A 192 29.65 -13.39 21.26
N VAL A 193 30.55 -13.33 20.28
CA VAL A 193 30.32 -13.94 18.96
C VAL A 193 30.37 -15.46 19.08
N ASP A 194 31.32 -16.01 19.82
CA ASP A 194 31.42 -17.45 20.01
C ASP A 194 30.24 -18.01 20.82
N GLN A 195 29.78 -17.31 21.86
CA GLN A 195 28.55 -17.67 22.59
C GLN A 195 27.30 -17.62 21.70
N ARG A 196 27.19 -16.67 20.78
CA ARG A 196 26.07 -16.61 19.83
C ARG A 196 26.13 -17.76 18.82
N ARG A 197 27.32 -18.15 18.37
CA ARG A 197 27.48 -19.29 17.47
C ARG A 197 27.04 -20.60 18.13
N THR A 198 27.46 -20.85 19.37
CA THR A 198 27.03 -22.05 20.10
C THR A 198 25.54 -22.05 20.36
N HIS A 199 24.95 -20.90 20.71
CA HIS A 199 23.50 -20.78 20.89
C HIS A 199 22.72 -21.03 19.59
N LEU A 200 23.17 -20.47 18.45
CA LEU A 200 22.56 -20.72 17.15
C LEU A 200 22.67 -22.18 16.71
N THR A 201 23.77 -22.87 17.05
CA THR A 201 23.89 -24.31 16.82
C THR A 201 22.83 -25.07 17.62
N GLY A 202 22.64 -24.74 18.90
CA GLY A 202 21.60 -25.36 19.73
C GLY A 202 20.19 -25.14 19.17
N VAL A 203 19.86 -23.90 18.79
CA VAL A 203 18.56 -23.57 18.16
C VAL A 203 18.37 -24.34 16.84
N ARG A 204 19.43 -24.52 16.05
CA ARG A 204 19.37 -25.31 14.82
C ARG A 204 19.09 -26.79 15.11
N ASP A 205 19.76 -27.36 16.11
CA ASP A 205 19.60 -28.77 16.47
C ASP A 205 18.19 -29.03 17.04
N GLU A 206 17.68 -28.12 17.87
CA GLU A 206 16.30 -28.14 18.41
C GLU A 206 15.26 -28.00 17.29
N LEU A 207 15.45 -27.06 16.35
CA LEU A 207 14.58 -26.95 15.17
C LEU A 207 14.62 -28.22 14.30
N ASN A 208 15.77 -28.89 14.19
CA ASN A 208 15.90 -30.13 13.43
C ASN A 208 15.19 -31.31 14.12
N GLU A 209 15.12 -31.29 15.45
CA GLU A 209 14.35 -32.25 16.25
C GLU A 209 12.84 -31.97 16.16
N GLU A 210 12.42 -30.70 16.24
CA GLU A 210 11.02 -30.30 16.08
C GLU A 210 10.50 -30.49 14.65
N LEU A 211 11.37 -30.39 13.64
CA LEU A 211 11.06 -30.61 12.23
C LEU A 211 11.21 -32.08 11.80
N ASP A 212 11.29 -33.06 12.71
CA ASP A 212 11.11 -34.46 12.36
C ASP A 212 9.63 -34.76 12.04
N VAL A 213 9.21 -34.19 10.90
CA VAL A 213 7.90 -34.30 10.28
C VAL A 213 7.54 -35.76 10.05
N LYS A 214 8.50 -36.68 9.97
CA LYS A 214 8.27 -38.11 9.78
C LYS A 214 7.63 -38.75 11.01
N THR A 215 8.13 -38.42 12.21
CA THR A 215 7.61 -38.93 13.47
C THR A 215 6.27 -38.27 13.81
N GLN A 216 6.14 -36.97 13.58
CA GLN A 216 4.84 -36.27 13.72
C GLN A 216 3.80 -36.78 12.72
N ALA A 217 4.17 -37.05 11.46
CA ALA A 217 3.26 -37.61 10.46
C ALA A 217 2.82 -39.05 10.79
N GLN A 218 3.72 -39.86 11.35
CA GLN A 218 3.36 -41.21 11.83
C GLN A 218 2.41 -41.15 13.03
N ALA A 219 2.63 -40.25 13.98
CA ALA A 219 1.72 -40.04 15.10
C ALA A 219 0.34 -39.54 14.64
N LEU A 220 0.30 -38.63 13.66
CA LEU A 220 -0.94 -38.10 13.10
C LEU A 220 -1.69 -39.14 12.27
N LEU A 221 -0.97 -40.00 11.53
CA LEU A 221 -1.55 -41.15 10.83
C LEU A 221 -2.13 -42.18 11.81
N ALA A 222 -1.44 -42.49 12.91
CA ALA A 222 -1.93 -43.38 13.94
C ALA A 222 -3.20 -42.83 14.61
N ALA A 223 -3.21 -41.55 14.96
CA ALA A 223 -4.38 -40.87 15.52
C ALA A 223 -5.57 -40.84 14.54
N ALA A 224 -5.30 -40.65 13.24
CA ALA A 224 -6.32 -40.71 12.20
C ALA A 224 -6.93 -42.11 12.08
N GLN A 225 -6.12 -43.18 12.14
CA GLN A 225 -6.61 -44.56 12.07
C GLN A 225 -7.50 -44.95 13.25
N VAL A 226 -7.17 -44.49 14.47
CA VAL A 226 -8.00 -44.72 15.66
C VAL A 226 -9.36 -44.03 15.51
N LYS A 227 -9.38 -42.74 15.15
CA LYS A 227 -10.63 -42.01 14.91
C LYS A 227 -11.50 -42.62 13.81
N LEU A 228 -10.88 -43.21 12.79
CA LEU A 228 -11.59 -43.85 11.69
C LEU A 228 -12.24 -45.17 12.13
N ARG A 229 -11.59 -45.91 13.04
CA ARG A 229 -12.16 -47.10 13.68
C ARG A 229 -13.30 -46.72 14.63
N ASP A 230 -13.10 -45.75 15.50
CA ASP A 230 -14.14 -45.27 16.42
C ASP A 230 -15.36 -44.74 15.64
N GLY A 231 -15.11 -44.02 14.54
CA GLY A 231 -16.17 -43.57 13.63
C GLY A 231 -16.92 -44.73 12.99
N LYS A 232 -16.23 -45.81 12.63
CA LYS A 232 -16.85 -47.02 12.04
C LYS A 232 -17.70 -47.78 13.06
N GLU A 233 -17.28 -47.83 14.33
CA GLU A 233 -18.05 -48.45 15.41
C GLU A 233 -19.27 -47.60 15.81
N GLN A 234 -19.12 -46.27 15.85
CA GLN A 234 -20.25 -45.37 16.06
C GLN A 234 -21.27 -45.43 14.91
N LEU A 235 -20.80 -45.57 13.67
CA LEU A 235 -21.65 -45.76 12.50
C LEU A 235 -22.35 -47.12 12.54
N SER A 236 -21.66 -48.20 12.89
CA SER A 236 -22.29 -49.53 12.99
C SER A 236 -23.33 -49.57 14.10
N GLY A 237 -23.06 -48.95 15.26
CA GLY A 237 -24.00 -48.82 16.37
C GLY A 237 -25.23 -47.99 16.00
N LYS A 238 -25.06 -46.86 15.30
CA LYS A 238 -26.19 -46.06 14.79
C LYS A 238 -27.01 -46.80 13.74
N VAL A 239 -26.37 -47.55 12.84
CA VAL A 239 -27.07 -48.36 11.83
C VAL A 239 -27.83 -49.52 12.47
N ALA A 240 -27.25 -50.18 13.49
CA ALA A 240 -27.94 -51.21 14.25
C ALA A 240 -29.12 -50.65 15.07
N GLY A 241 -28.95 -49.46 15.67
CA GLY A 241 -30.02 -48.71 16.33
C GLY A 241 -31.16 -48.33 15.38
N PHE A 242 -30.83 -47.93 14.15
CA PHE A 242 -31.81 -47.62 13.11
C PHE A 242 -32.56 -48.88 12.65
N ARG A 243 -31.85 -50.00 12.47
CA ARG A 243 -32.46 -51.28 12.08
C ARG A 243 -33.40 -51.85 13.14
N SER A 244 -33.05 -51.70 14.42
CA SER A 244 -33.87 -52.13 15.55
C SER A 244 -35.03 -51.17 15.84
N ALA A 245 -34.90 -49.88 15.53
CA ALA A 245 -36.03 -48.94 15.50
C ALA A 245 -37.01 -49.29 14.37
N ALA A 246 -36.51 -49.54 13.15
CA ALA A 246 -37.32 -49.96 12.00
C ALA A 246 -38.05 -51.30 12.23
N ALA A 247 -37.41 -52.27 12.89
CA ALA A 247 -38.02 -53.55 13.24
C ALA A 247 -39.13 -53.40 14.31
N ARG A 248 -39.04 -52.39 15.19
CA ARG A 248 -40.10 -52.06 16.17
C ARG A 248 -41.29 -51.37 15.51
N THR A 249 -41.07 -50.56 14.47
CA THR A 249 -42.15 -49.95 13.68
C THR A 249 -42.90 -50.96 12.82
N ALA A 250 -42.24 -52.03 12.38
CA ALA A 250 -42.85 -53.09 11.55
C ALA A 250 -43.73 -54.09 12.35
N LYS A 251 -43.70 -54.06 13.69
CA LYS A 251 -44.45 -54.99 14.54
C LYS A 251 -45.44 -54.28 15.46
N ARG A 252 -46.27 -53.40 14.89
CA ARG A 252 -47.46 -52.85 15.55
C ARG A 252 -48.72 -53.29 14.79
N PRO A 253 -49.65 -54.05 15.39
CA PRO A 253 -50.88 -54.44 14.71
C PRO A 253 -51.78 -53.22 14.51
N ALA A 254 -52.42 -53.16 13.35
CA ALA A 254 -53.30 -52.08 12.92
C ALA A 254 -54.61 -52.05 13.72
N THR A 255 -55.03 -50.85 14.13
CA THR A 255 -56.41 -50.53 14.51
C THR A 255 -56.86 -49.38 13.60
N PRO A 256 -58.04 -49.45 12.95
CA PRO A 256 -58.45 -48.42 12.00
C PRO A 256 -59.29 -47.34 12.68
N ALA A 257 -59.07 -46.08 12.32
CA ALA A 257 -60.14 -45.09 12.07
C ALA A 257 -59.55 -43.66 11.94
N GLY A 258 -60.08 -42.91 10.98
CA GLY A 258 -60.39 -41.49 11.21
C GLY A 258 -59.49 -40.45 10.56
N ALA A 259 -59.94 -39.99 9.39
CA ALA A 259 -60.18 -38.58 9.07
C ALA A 259 -59.02 -37.55 8.99
N THR A 260 -58.92 -36.99 7.77
CA THR A 260 -58.76 -35.56 7.42
C THR A 260 -57.47 -34.80 7.75
N GLY A 261 -56.88 -34.22 6.70
CA GLY A 261 -56.56 -32.78 6.69
C GLY A 261 -55.09 -32.39 6.80
N GLU A 262 -54.57 -31.83 5.71
CA GLU A 262 -53.47 -30.86 5.61
C GLU A 262 -52.03 -31.28 5.94
N GLY A 263 -51.24 -31.45 4.87
CA GLY A 263 -49.79 -31.31 4.93
C GLY A 263 -49.23 -31.19 3.53
N THR A 264 -48.50 -30.10 3.25
CA THR A 264 -47.35 -30.02 2.28
C THR A 264 -46.87 -28.59 2.03
N GLY A 265 -46.70 -27.76 3.07
CA GLY A 265 -46.19 -26.38 2.91
C GLY A 265 -44.71 -26.14 3.24
N MET A 266 -44.12 -26.93 4.15
CA MET A 266 -42.88 -26.50 4.82
C MET A 266 -41.61 -27.28 4.41
N ALA A 267 -41.76 -28.50 3.90
CA ALA A 267 -40.62 -29.36 3.56
C ALA A 267 -40.02 -29.03 2.18
N ASP A 268 -40.83 -28.56 1.23
CA ASP A 268 -40.37 -28.23 -0.12
C ASP A 268 -39.63 -26.88 -0.19
N GLN A 269 -39.92 -25.93 0.70
CA GLN A 269 -39.22 -24.64 0.75
C GLN A 269 -37.81 -24.73 1.32
N LEU A 270 -37.54 -25.67 2.23
CA LEU A 270 -36.21 -25.82 2.82
C LEU A 270 -35.20 -26.45 1.84
N SER A 271 -35.67 -27.31 0.92
CA SER A 271 -34.81 -28.06 -0.01
C SER A 271 -34.26 -27.21 -1.17
N GLN A 272 -34.93 -26.12 -1.53
CA GLN A 272 -34.48 -25.24 -2.62
C GLN A 272 -33.36 -24.27 -2.23
N ARG A 273 -33.22 -23.90 -0.95
CA ARG A 273 -32.24 -22.87 -0.53
C ARG A 273 -30.80 -23.35 -0.40
N TRP A 274 -30.56 -24.65 -0.39
CA TRP A 274 -29.23 -25.21 -0.13
C TRP A 274 -28.50 -25.70 -1.39
N LYS A 275 -29.12 -25.60 -2.58
CA LYS A 275 -28.51 -26.05 -3.83
C LYS A 275 -27.31 -25.23 -4.35
N PRO A 276 -27.15 -23.91 -4.10
CA PRO A 276 -25.95 -23.20 -4.60
C PRO A 276 -24.71 -23.29 -3.69
N LEU A 277 -24.80 -23.84 -2.47
CA LEU A 277 -23.64 -23.97 -1.57
C LEU A 277 -22.87 -25.31 -1.71
N VAL A 278 -23.45 -26.29 -2.40
CA VAL A 278 -22.79 -27.59 -2.65
C VAL A 278 -21.75 -27.51 -3.78
N ALA A 279 -21.76 -26.45 -4.60
CA ALA A 279 -20.75 -26.24 -5.63
C ALA A 279 -19.40 -25.73 -5.09
N LEU A 280 -19.33 -25.28 -3.84
CA LEU A 280 -18.11 -24.69 -3.25
C LEU A 280 -17.20 -25.73 -2.57
N THR A 281 -17.72 -26.91 -2.20
CA THR A 281 -16.94 -27.98 -1.57
C THR A 281 -16.12 -28.79 -2.58
N ALA A 282 -16.51 -28.82 -3.86
CA ALA A 282 -15.75 -29.47 -4.92
C ALA A 282 -14.47 -28.69 -5.31
N SER A 283 -14.43 -27.36 -5.08
CA SER A 283 -13.28 -26.52 -5.41
C SER A 283 -12.12 -26.68 -4.41
N ALA A 284 -12.41 -26.94 -3.13
CA ALA A 284 -11.39 -27.12 -2.10
C ALA A 284 -10.60 -28.44 -2.29
N ALA A 285 -11.25 -29.52 -2.72
CA ALA A 285 -10.59 -30.80 -2.99
C ALA A 285 -9.63 -30.71 -4.21
N ALA A 286 -10.01 -29.95 -5.24
CA ALA A 286 -9.16 -29.73 -6.41
C ALA A 286 -7.91 -28.88 -6.09
N LEU A 287 -8.05 -27.88 -5.22
CA LEU A 287 -6.94 -27.03 -4.77
C LEU A 287 -5.89 -27.82 -3.98
N VAL A 288 -6.34 -28.71 -3.07
CA VAL A 288 -5.46 -29.59 -2.28
C VAL A 288 -4.72 -30.59 -3.17
N PHE A 289 -5.36 -31.09 -4.23
CA PHE A 289 -4.72 -32.01 -5.18
C PHE A 289 -3.65 -31.32 -6.05
N LEU A 290 -3.90 -30.08 -6.49
CA LEU A 290 -2.93 -29.29 -7.26
C LEU A 290 -1.72 -28.85 -6.43
N LEU A 291 -1.92 -28.45 -5.17
CA LEU A 291 -0.84 -28.13 -4.23
C LEU A 291 0.06 -29.34 -3.96
N ARG A 292 -0.53 -30.55 -3.83
CA ARG A 292 0.24 -31.78 -3.62
C ARG A 292 1.09 -32.18 -4.83
N LYS A 293 0.67 -31.81 -6.05
CA LYS A 293 1.41 -32.10 -7.29
C LYS A 293 2.61 -31.16 -7.51
N PHE A 294 2.52 -29.91 -7.03
CA PHE A 294 3.60 -28.92 -7.17
C PHE A 294 4.76 -29.11 -6.17
N ILE A 295 4.53 -29.78 -5.04
CA ILE A 295 5.55 -30.00 -4.00
C ILE A 295 6.39 -31.28 -4.27
N LYS A 296 6.00 -32.09 -5.26
CA LYS A 296 6.66 -33.37 -5.62
C LYS A 296 7.24 -33.40 -7.04
N GLY A 297 7.33 -32.25 -7.70
CA GLY A 297 7.98 -32.07 -9.00
C GLY A 297 9.26 -31.26 -8.87
#